data_AF-A0A843GRA7-F1
#
_entry.id   AF-A0A843GRA7-F1
#
_cell.length_a   1.000
_cell.length_b   1.000
_cell.length_c   1.000
_cell.angle_alpha   90.00
_cell.angle_beta   90.00
_cell.angle_gamma   90.00
#
_symmetry.space_group_name_H-M   'P 1'
#
loop_
_entity.id
_entity.type
_entity.pdbx_description
1 polymer ?
#
loop_
_entity_poly.entity_id
_entity_poly.type
_entity_poly.pdbx_seq_one_letter_code
_entity_poly.pdbx_strand_id
1 'polypeptide(L)'
;SDSLNDNLLKELGEFSASFSSAWSKNFTSQDVYWVEPDQVSKTPVSGEFVPKGAFIIRGHRNYIRGAKLEISIGIVEYDGEKRIMAGPTDAMKHHTNKFVTIKPGFTKKEKIAKEILSRINEDNLLSLDDVVRVLPSGKCDFI
;
A
#
# COMPACT_ATOMS: atom_id res chain seq x y z
N SER A 1 -10.21 -7.54 -24.61
CA SER A 1 -9.33 -6.41 -24.28
C SER A 1 -9.71 -5.98 -22.88
N ASP A 2 -8.93 -6.39 -21.89
CA ASP A 2 -9.19 -6.08 -20.49
C ASP A 2 -8.90 -4.60 -20.25
N SER A 3 -9.90 -3.75 -20.46
CA SER A 3 -9.81 -2.36 -20.01
C SER A 3 -9.65 -2.38 -18.50
N LEU A 4 -8.51 -1.93 -17.99
CA LEU A 4 -8.33 -1.75 -16.54
C LEU A 4 -9.50 -0.95 -15.99
N ASN A 5 -10.19 -1.51 -15.00
CA ASN A 5 -11.31 -0.88 -14.34
C ASN A 5 -10.82 0.36 -13.56
N ASP A 6 -11.52 1.48 -13.65
CA ASP A 6 -11.20 2.71 -12.91
C ASP A 6 -11.08 2.47 -11.40
N ASN A 7 -11.90 1.57 -10.85
CA ASN A 7 -11.79 1.16 -9.44
C ASN A 7 -10.46 0.45 -9.14
N LEU A 8 -10.03 -0.45 -10.02
CA LEU A 8 -8.75 -1.14 -9.87
C LEU A 8 -7.58 -0.14 -9.94
N LEU A 9 -7.64 0.81 -10.87
CA LEU A 9 -6.62 1.86 -10.98
C LEU A 9 -6.59 2.74 -9.72
N LYS A 10 -7.75 3.10 -9.16
CA LYS A 10 -7.84 3.82 -7.89
C LYS A 10 -7.18 3.03 -6.75
N GLU A 11 -7.53 1.75 -6.61
CA GLU A 11 -7.01 0.87 -5.56
C GLU A 11 -5.49 0.69 -5.66
N LEU A 12 -4.98 0.42 -6.87
CA LEU A 12 -3.55 0.34 -7.15
C LEU A 12 -2.84 1.66 -6.80
N GLY A 13 -3.49 2.79 -7.10
CA GLY A 13 -3.01 4.12 -6.81
C GLY A 13 -2.84 4.34 -5.30
N GLU A 14 -3.91 4.13 -4.54
CA GLU A 14 -3.96 4.29 -3.09
C GLU A 14 -2.94 3.37 -2.39
N PHE A 15 -2.85 2.11 -2.81
CA PHE A 15 -1.87 1.15 -2.28
C PHE A 15 -0.43 1.60 -2.55
N SER A 16 -0.11 1.90 -3.82
CA SER A 16 1.24 2.28 -4.23
C SER A 16 1.69 3.58 -3.58
N ALA A 17 0.80 4.58 -3.49
CA ALA A 17 1.08 5.84 -2.81
C ALA A 17 1.34 5.62 -1.31
N SER A 18 0.51 4.80 -0.66
CA SER A 18 0.57 4.55 0.77
C SER A 18 1.84 3.82 1.20
N PHE A 19 2.36 2.90 0.40
CA PHE A 19 3.62 2.18 0.67
C PHE A 19 4.87 2.87 0.11
N SER A 20 4.77 4.14 -0.27
CA SER A 20 5.90 4.94 -0.75
C SER A 20 6.51 5.84 0.32
N SER A 21 7.60 6.53 -0.02
CA SER A 21 8.21 7.55 0.85
C SER A 21 7.26 8.71 1.20
N ALA A 22 6.18 8.92 0.43
CA ALA A 22 5.18 9.94 0.71
C ALA A 22 4.51 9.75 2.07
N TRP A 23 4.35 8.51 2.53
CA TRP A 23 3.80 8.22 3.85
C TRP A 23 4.66 8.76 4.98
N SER A 24 5.97 8.46 4.94
CA SER A 24 6.93 8.97 5.93
C SER A 24 7.08 10.50 5.90
N LYS A 25 6.80 11.12 4.75
CA LYS A 25 6.77 12.58 4.56
C LYS A 25 5.46 13.23 4.99
N ASN A 26 4.51 12.45 5.49
CA ASN A 26 3.21 12.92 5.97
C ASN A 26 2.37 13.64 4.89
N PHE A 27 2.47 13.20 3.64
CA PHE A 27 1.62 13.70 2.56
C PHE A 27 0.21 13.10 2.65
N THR A 28 -0.81 13.82 2.19
CA THR A 28 -2.20 13.32 2.16
C THR A 28 -2.56 12.65 0.85
N SER A 29 -1.87 13.00 -0.24
CA SER A 29 -2.01 12.40 -1.56
C SER A 29 -0.68 12.42 -2.31
N GLN A 30 -0.55 11.55 -3.31
CA GLN A 30 0.64 11.45 -4.14
C GLN A 30 0.25 11.01 -5.56
N ASP A 31 0.83 11.65 -6.57
CA ASP A 31 0.74 11.15 -7.94
C ASP A 31 1.59 9.89 -8.08
N VAL A 32 1.01 8.87 -8.70
CA VAL A 32 1.70 7.62 -9.05
C VAL A 32 1.52 7.31 -10.52
N TYR A 33 2.32 6.40 -11.04
CA TYR A 33 2.19 5.95 -12.43
C TYR A 33 2.39 4.45 -12.54
N TRP A 34 1.83 3.89 -13.61
CA TRP A 34 2.08 2.53 -14.04
C TRP A 34 2.55 2.52 -15.50
N VAL A 35 3.22 1.44 -15.88
CA VAL A 35 3.69 1.16 -17.22
C VAL A 35 3.55 -0.33 -17.51
N GLU A 36 3.49 -0.69 -18.79
CA GLU A 36 3.50 -2.08 -19.21
C GLU A 36 4.85 -2.75 -18.93
N PRO A 37 4.89 -4.08 -18.72
CA PRO A 37 6.13 -4.79 -18.39
C PRO A 37 7.26 -4.63 -19.42
N ASP A 38 6.94 -4.53 -20.71
CA ASP A 38 7.89 -4.34 -21.82
C ASP A 38 8.57 -2.96 -21.81
N GLN A 39 7.97 -1.99 -21.11
CA GLN A 39 8.52 -0.65 -20.94
C GLN A 39 9.64 -0.59 -19.88
N VAL A 40 9.86 -1.67 -19.13
CA VAL A 40 10.81 -1.73 -18.00
C VAL A 40 12.10 -2.46 -18.41
N SER A 41 13.25 -1.80 -18.28
CA SER A 41 14.56 -2.35 -18.64
C SER A 41 15.59 -2.17 -17.53
N LYS A 42 16.42 -3.20 -17.30
CA LYS A 42 17.60 -3.11 -16.42
C LYS A 42 18.87 -2.68 -17.18
N THR A 43 18.84 -2.76 -18.51
CA THR A 43 20.00 -2.50 -19.36
C THR A 43 20.01 -1.03 -19.81
N PRO A 44 21.08 -0.27 -19.50
CA PRO A 44 21.31 1.06 -20.06
C PRO A 44 21.44 1.04 -21.58
N VAL A 45 21.22 2.18 -22.21
CA VAL A 45 21.79 2.41 -23.55
C VAL A 45 23.30 2.61 -23.39
N SER A 46 24.09 2.13 -24.35
CA SER A 46 25.55 2.24 -24.30
C SER A 46 25.99 3.69 -24.07
N GLY A 47 26.75 3.94 -22.99
CA GLY A 47 27.22 5.27 -22.61
C GLY A 47 26.47 5.93 -21.46
N GLU A 48 25.34 5.38 -21.02
CA GLU A 48 24.61 5.88 -19.84
C GLU A 48 24.99 5.11 -18.57
N PHE A 49 25.14 5.82 -17.45
CA PHE A 49 25.27 5.20 -16.14
C PHE A 49 23.89 4.96 -15.53
N VAL A 50 23.63 3.70 -15.15
CA VAL A 50 22.43 3.32 -14.40
C VAL A 50 22.87 2.85 -13.02
N PRO A 51 22.41 3.52 -11.94
CA PRO A 51 22.70 3.08 -10.58
C PRO A 51 22.27 1.63 -10.38
N LYS A 52 23.07 0.87 -9.62
CA LYS A 52 22.75 -0.52 -9.29
C LYS A 52 21.38 -0.60 -8.62
N GLY A 53 20.47 -1.39 -9.19
CA GLY A 53 19.10 -1.57 -8.69
C GLY A 53 18.05 -0.63 -9.29
N ALA A 54 18.45 0.32 -10.16
CA ALA A 54 17.50 1.16 -10.88
C ALA A 54 16.90 0.43 -12.10
N PHE A 55 15.69 0.86 -12.47
CA PHE A 55 15.01 0.45 -13.69
C PHE A 55 14.88 1.65 -14.63
N ILE A 56 15.04 1.40 -15.92
CA ILE A 56 14.81 2.37 -16.98
C ILE A 56 13.40 2.16 -17.51
N ILE A 57 12.61 3.23 -17.52
CA ILE A 57 11.25 3.24 -18.05
C ILE A 57 11.27 3.91 -19.41
N ARG A 58 10.82 3.21 -20.45
CA ARG A 58 10.75 3.72 -21.83
C ARG A 58 9.30 3.98 -22.24
N GLY A 59 9.09 4.98 -23.11
CA GLY A 59 7.76 5.30 -23.63
C GLY A 59 6.84 6.04 -22.65
N HIS A 60 5.53 5.91 -22.87
CA HIS A 60 4.50 6.66 -22.14
C HIS A 60 4.28 6.12 -20.72
N ARG A 61 3.97 7.00 -19.76
CA ARG A 61 3.58 6.63 -18.39
C ARG A 61 2.12 6.92 -18.18
N ASN A 62 1.40 5.97 -17.60
CA ASN A 62 -0.01 6.14 -17.27
C ASN A 62 -0.12 6.65 -15.83
N TYR A 63 -0.56 7.89 -15.66
CA TYR A 63 -0.59 8.55 -14.36
C TYR A 63 -1.94 8.39 -13.65
N ILE A 64 -1.89 8.05 -12.37
CA ILE A 64 -3.00 8.15 -11.44
C ILE A 64 -2.72 9.37 -10.56
N ARG A 65 -3.56 10.40 -10.71
CA ARG A 65 -3.37 11.70 -10.06
C ARG A 65 -4.04 11.74 -8.69
N GLY A 66 -3.36 12.33 -7.71
CA GLY A 66 -3.92 12.57 -6.38
C GLY A 66 -4.37 11.32 -5.65
N ALA A 67 -3.65 10.20 -5.79
CA ALA A 67 -3.97 8.99 -5.05
C ALA A 67 -3.85 9.25 -3.54
N LYS A 68 -4.92 8.97 -2.79
CA LYS A 68 -4.96 9.23 -1.36
C LYS A 68 -4.03 8.29 -0.61
N LEU A 69 -3.35 8.82 0.40
CA LEU A 69 -2.57 8.00 1.33
C LEU A 69 -3.47 7.54 2.47
N GLU A 70 -4.23 6.49 2.21
CA GLU A 70 -5.11 5.83 3.17
C GLU A 70 -5.02 4.33 2.92
N ILE A 71 -4.88 3.54 3.99
CA ILE A 71 -4.80 2.09 3.90
C ILE A 71 -5.61 1.46 5.02
N SER A 72 -6.29 0.36 4.72
CA SER A 72 -7.05 -0.41 5.70
C SER A 72 -6.30 -1.67 6.09
N ILE A 73 -6.31 -1.98 7.38
CA ILE A 73 -5.70 -3.16 7.99
C ILE A 73 -6.81 -4.03 8.56
N GLY A 74 -6.88 -5.28 8.14
CA GLY A 74 -7.92 -6.21 8.57
C GLY A 74 -7.44 -7.65 8.54
N ILE A 75 -8.23 -8.53 9.15
CA ILE A 75 -8.06 -9.98 9.01
C ILE A 75 -8.90 -10.44 7.82
N VAL A 76 -8.26 -11.06 6.85
CA VAL A 76 -8.88 -11.62 5.64
C VAL A 76 -8.69 -13.13 5.61
N GLU A 77 -9.64 -13.85 5.01
CA GLU A 77 -9.48 -15.27 4.72
C GLU A 77 -8.87 -15.43 3.33
N TYR A 78 -7.75 -16.14 3.25
CA TYR A 78 -7.03 -16.42 2.02
C TYR A 78 -6.54 -17.86 2.04
N ASP A 79 -6.90 -18.64 1.02
CA ASP A 79 -6.62 -20.09 0.94
C ASP A 79 -7.06 -20.89 2.19
N GLY A 80 -8.20 -20.51 2.79
CA GLY A 80 -8.76 -21.16 3.98
C GLY A 80 -8.08 -20.78 5.30
N GLU A 81 -7.13 -19.85 5.28
CA GLU A 81 -6.44 -19.35 6.47
C GLU A 81 -6.74 -17.87 6.72
N LYS A 82 -6.96 -17.51 7.99
CA LYS A 82 -7.07 -16.11 8.41
C LYS A 82 -5.68 -15.46 8.46
N ARG A 83 -5.52 -14.32 7.80
CA ARG A 83 -4.25 -13.57 7.73
C ARG A 83 -4.50 -12.08 7.90
N ILE A 84 -3.57 -11.38 8.53
CA ILE A 84 -3.58 -9.92 8.53
C ILE A 84 -3.14 -9.38 7.17
N MET A 85 -3.87 -8.40 6.64
CA MET A 85 -3.57 -7.76 5.37
C MET A 85 -3.73 -6.25 5.49
N ALA A 86 -2.89 -5.52 4.75
CA ALA A 86 -3.08 -4.11 4.48
C ALA A 86 -3.47 -3.93 3.01
N GLY A 87 -4.52 -3.17 2.74
CA GLY A 87 -5.03 -2.97 1.38
C GLY A 87 -5.87 -1.71 1.25
N PRO A 88 -6.19 -1.27 0.02
CA PRO A 88 -7.12 -0.18 -0.21
C PRO A 88 -8.45 -0.42 0.52
N THR A 89 -9.05 0.65 1.02
CA THR A 89 -10.24 0.55 1.87
C THR A 89 -11.42 -0.09 1.14
N ASP A 90 -11.58 0.18 -0.15
CA ASP A 90 -12.68 -0.38 -0.93
C ASP A 90 -12.50 -1.89 -1.14
N ALA A 91 -11.32 -2.35 -1.54
CA ALA A 91 -10.96 -3.77 -1.57
C ALA A 91 -11.16 -4.46 -0.21
N MET A 92 -10.73 -3.84 0.90
CA MET A 92 -10.81 -4.45 2.23
C MET A 92 -12.26 -4.74 2.66
N LYS A 93 -13.21 -3.86 2.34
CA LYS A 93 -14.64 -4.05 2.63
C LYS A 93 -15.23 -5.30 1.97
N HIS A 94 -14.68 -5.73 0.84
CA HIS A 94 -15.12 -6.95 0.15
C HIS A 94 -14.63 -8.23 0.83
N HIS A 95 -13.56 -8.16 1.62
CA HIS A 95 -12.95 -9.32 2.26
C HIS A 95 -13.27 -9.44 3.75
N THR A 96 -13.55 -8.33 4.44
CA THR A 96 -13.81 -8.36 5.88
C THR A 96 -14.59 -7.13 6.35
N ASN A 97 -15.43 -7.33 7.37
CA ASN A 97 -16.11 -6.24 8.08
C ASN A 97 -15.32 -5.75 9.30
N LYS A 98 -14.20 -6.40 9.63
CA LYS A 98 -13.36 -6.07 10.79
C LYS A 98 -12.00 -5.60 10.32
N PHE A 99 -11.96 -4.31 9.99
CA PHE A 99 -10.75 -3.61 9.61
C PHE A 99 -10.73 -2.23 10.25
N VAL A 100 -9.56 -1.62 10.23
CA VAL A 100 -9.32 -0.25 10.66
C VAL A 100 -8.58 0.48 9.55
N THR A 101 -8.93 1.74 9.31
CA THR A 101 -8.27 2.56 8.31
C THR A 101 -7.33 3.54 8.99
N ILE A 102 -6.14 3.70 8.42
CA ILE A 102 -5.12 4.62 8.88
C ILE A 102 -4.66 5.53 7.74
N LYS A 103 -4.04 6.63 8.11
CA LYS A 103 -3.41 7.61 7.22
C LYS A 103 -2.04 8.03 7.78
N PRO A 104 -1.20 8.72 6.99
CA PRO A 104 -0.01 9.37 7.51
C PRO A 104 -0.36 10.29 8.68
N GLY A 105 0.49 10.26 9.70
CA GLY A 105 0.22 10.97 10.94
C GLY A 105 1.44 11.06 11.84
N PHE A 106 1.18 11.30 13.12
CA PHE A 106 2.24 11.61 14.09
C PHE A 106 2.35 10.57 15.22
N THR A 107 1.46 9.58 15.28
CA THR A 107 1.55 8.51 16.26
C THR A 107 2.56 7.42 15.82
N LYS A 108 3.35 6.94 16.79
CA LYS A 108 4.31 5.86 16.56
C LYS A 108 3.60 4.55 16.21
N LYS A 109 4.21 3.77 15.30
CA LYS A 109 3.67 2.49 14.83
C LYS A 109 3.33 1.53 15.96
N GLU A 110 4.18 1.45 16.99
CA GLU A 110 3.99 0.50 18.08
C GLU A 110 2.73 0.81 18.88
N LYS A 111 2.38 2.09 19.02
CA LYS A 111 1.13 2.50 19.68
C LYS A 111 -0.08 2.18 18.80
N ILE A 112 -0.01 2.50 17.50
CA ILE A 112 -1.08 2.15 16.56
C ILE A 112 -1.28 0.64 16.50
N ALA A 113 -0.21 -0.14 16.36
CA ALA A 113 -0.29 -1.60 16.25
C ALA A 113 -0.96 -2.24 17.48
N LYS A 114 -0.67 -1.77 18.70
CA LYS A 114 -1.36 -2.22 19.92
C LYS A 114 -2.86 -1.92 19.89
N GLU A 115 -3.23 -0.74 19.39
CA GLU A 115 -4.63 -0.33 19.25
C GLU A 115 -5.34 -1.07 18.11
N ILE A 116 -4.65 -1.42 17.03
CA ILE A 116 -5.19 -2.29 15.99
C ILE A 116 -5.47 -3.67 16.58
N LEU A 117 -4.51 -4.27 17.31
CA LEU A 117 -4.71 -5.56 17.97
C LEU A 117 -5.94 -5.56 18.87
N SER A 118 -6.13 -4.54 19.71
CA SER A 118 -7.30 -4.47 20.60
C SER A 118 -8.64 -4.37 19.87
N ARG A 119 -8.64 -3.86 18.63
CA ARG A 119 -9.86 -3.67 17.81
C ARG A 119 -10.20 -4.87 16.95
N ILE A 120 -9.20 -5.59 16.40
CA ILE A 120 -9.44 -6.61 15.37
C ILE A 120 -8.89 -8.00 15.69
N ASN A 121 -8.08 -8.18 16.75
CA ASN A 121 -7.44 -9.47 17.04
C ASN A 121 -8.37 -10.46 17.74
N GLU A 122 -9.25 -11.08 16.96
CA GLU A 122 -10.06 -12.21 17.42
C GLU A 122 -9.19 -13.42 17.76
N ASP A 123 -9.59 -14.15 18.81
CA ASP A 123 -8.98 -15.42 19.23
C ASP A 123 -7.45 -15.36 19.44
N ASN A 124 -6.90 -14.16 19.62
CA ASN A 124 -5.48 -13.88 19.78
C ASN A 124 -4.62 -14.44 18.62
N LEU A 125 -5.15 -14.40 17.40
CA LEU A 125 -4.52 -14.92 16.17
C LEU A 125 -3.27 -14.14 15.74
N LEU A 126 -3.18 -12.86 16.12
CA LEU A 126 -2.13 -11.94 15.68
C LEU A 126 -1.21 -11.55 16.83
N SER A 127 0.08 -11.45 16.55
CA SER A 127 1.05 -10.79 17.41
C SER A 127 1.22 -9.31 17.05
N LEU A 128 1.88 -8.56 17.93
CA LEU A 128 2.24 -7.17 17.65
C LEU A 128 3.16 -7.04 16.42
N ASP A 129 4.06 -8.00 16.22
CA ASP A 129 4.98 -8.01 15.08
C ASP A 129 4.24 -8.19 13.76
N ASP A 130 3.22 -9.06 13.73
CA ASP A 130 2.39 -9.29 12.54
C ASP A 130 1.71 -8.00 12.09
N VAL A 131 1.16 -7.23 13.04
CA VAL A 131 0.55 -5.94 12.74
C VAL A 131 1.59 -4.92 12.29
N VAL A 132 2.72 -4.77 13.00
CA VAL A 132 3.76 -3.79 12.64
C VAL A 132 4.30 -4.05 11.24
N ARG A 133 4.42 -5.33 10.84
CA ARG A 133 4.94 -5.75 9.53
C ARG A 133 4.09 -5.29 8.35
N VAL A 134 2.77 -5.19 8.51
CA VAL A 134 1.87 -4.76 7.43
C VAL A 134 1.68 -3.24 7.35
N LEU A 135 2.17 -2.47 8.34
CA LEU A 135 2.02 -1.02 8.37
C LEU A 135 2.99 -0.30 7.40
N PRO A 136 2.54 0.71 6.64
CA PRO A 136 3.41 1.54 5.81
C PRO A 136 4.58 2.15 6.57
N SER A 137 5.72 2.39 5.91
CA SER A 137 6.88 3.00 6.55
C SER A 137 6.58 4.42 7.05
N GLY A 138 6.80 4.68 8.34
CA GLY A 138 6.54 5.97 8.99
C GLY A 138 5.50 5.91 10.11
N LYS A 139 5.15 7.09 10.62
CA LYS A 139 4.12 7.28 11.64
C LYS A 139 2.74 7.31 10.99
N CYS A 140 1.70 6.99 11.75
CA CYS A 140 0.34 6.94 11.24
C CYS A 140 -0.66 7.29 12.34
N ASP A 141 -1.84 7.71 11.93
CA ASP A 141 -2.98 7.94 12.80
C ASP A 141 -4.21 7.23 12.21
N PHE A 142 -5.18 6.88 13.06
CA PHE A 142 -6.48 6.38 12.59
C PHE A 142 -7.24 7.47 11.84
N ILE A 143 -8.09 7.05 10.91
CA ILE A 143 -9.10 7.91 10.29
C ILE A 143 -10.32 8.02 11.20
#